data_AF-A0A3L7N5K2-F1
#
_entry.id   AF-A0A3L7N5K2-F1
#
_cell.length_a   1.000
_cell.length_b   1.000
_cell.length_c   1.000
_cell.angle_alpha   90.00
_cell.angle_beta   90.00
_cell.angle_gamma   90.00
#
_symmetry.space_group_name_H-M   'P 1'
#
loop_
_entity.id
_entity.type
_entity.pdbx_description
1 polymer ?
#
loop_
_entity_poly.entity_id
_entity_poly.type
_entity_poly.pdbx_seq_one_letter_code
_entity_poly.pdbx_strand_id
1 'polypeptide(L)'
;MSTEFSVPEVAFFGRTYSEYLQMFALDEAALRGRAILDCPCGPAAFVANACATGLNVVGCDPLFEFAPDELLARATENINDLFARLALVTDSLTFRDPVKFRKDKFDALDQFIADYRNGRGTRYIHAALPILPFADGAFDVVLSSNFLFCYSGITNGGLLEDDRFDLPFHLRSITELARVTRGEIRM
;
A
#
# COMPACT_ATOMS: atom_id res chain seq x y z
N MET A 1 -31.90 -1.62 5.15
CA MET A 1 -30.65 -1.98 5.86
C MET A 1 -29.53 -1.56 4.94
N SER A 2 -28.74 -0.56 5.34
CA SER A 2 -27.50 -0.24 4.63
C SER A 2 -26.58 -1.44 4.81
N THR A 3 -26.34 -2.19 3.74
CA THR A 3 -25.27 -3.21 3.72
C THR A 3 -23.97 -2.46 3.93
N GLU A 4 -23.37 -2.61 5.11
CA GLU A 4 -22.02 -2.10 5.37
C GLU A 4 -21.06 -2.74 4.36
N PHE A 5 -20.26 -1.89 3.72
CA PHE A 5 -19.28 -2.32 2.74
C PHE A 5 -18.16 -3.10 3.44
N SER A 6 -17.93 -4.34 3.00
CA SER A 6 -16.88 -5.22 3.53
C SER A 6 -16.16 -5.97 2.42
N VAL A 7 -14.94 -6.42 2.73
CA VAL A 7 -14.07 -7.17 1.85
C VAL A 7 -13.54 -8.43 2.55
N PRO A 8 -13.40 -9.55 1.84
CA PRO A 8 -12.93 -10.81 2.43
C PRO A 8 -11.41 -10.83 2.66
N GLU A 9 -10.68 -9.90 2.04
CA GLU A 9 -9.22 -9.83 2.07
C GLU A 9 -8.72 -8.39 1.93
N VAL A 10 -7.44 -8.17 2.25
CA VAL A 10 -6.77 -6.89 2.05
C VAL A 10 -6.74 -6.57 0.56
N ALA A 11 -7.28 -5.41 0.18
CA ALA A 11 -7.31 -5.03 -1.23
C ALA A 11 -5.89 -4.75 -1.74
N PHE A 12 -5.52 -5.39 -2.84
CA PHE A 12 -4.24 -5.28 -3.52
C PHE A 12 -4.35 -4.37 -4.74
N PHE A 13 -4.55 -3.08 -4.50
CA PHE A 13 -4.48 -2.04 -5.52
C PHE A 13 -3.63 -0.86 -5.05
N GLY A 14 -3.03 -0.16 -6.01
CA GLY A 14 -2.09 0.91 -5.74
C GLY A 14 -2.67 2.32 -5.80
N ARG A 15 -1.80 3.29 -5.61
CA ARG A 15 -2.05 4.70 -5.90
C ARG A 15 -1.05 5.19 -6.92
N THR A 16 -1.45 6.17 -7.71
CA THR A 16 -0.53 6.87 -8.60
C THR A 16 0.51 7.63 -7.79
N TYR A 17 1.64 8.00 -8.41
CA TYR A 17 2.68 8.79 -7.74
C TYR A 17 2.13 10.09 -7.16
N SER A 18 1.31 10.82 -7.92
CA SER A 18 0.70 12.07 -7.48
C SER A 18 -0.27 11.88 -6.30
N GLU A 19 -1.09 10.82 -6.32
CA GLU A 19 -1.94 10.47 -5.16
C GLU A 19 -1.10 10.19 -3.92
N TYR A 20 0.05 9.51 -4.07
CA TYR A 20 0.95 9.18 -2.96
C TYR A 20 1.56 10.41 -2.31
N LEU A 21 2.09 11.32 -3.13
CA LEU A 21 2.69 12.57 -2.65
C LEU A 21 1.66 13.42 -1.90
N GLN A 22 0.44 13.51 -2.42
CA GLN A 22 -0.65 14.25 -1.77
C GLN A 22 -1.08 13.58 -0.46
N MET A 23 -1.26 12.26 -0.47
CA MET A 23 -1.72 11.50 0.69
C MET A 23 -0.79 11.66 1.89
N PHE A 24 0.52 11.66 1.65
CA PHE A 24 1.54 11.78 2.70
C PHE A 24 2.14 13.18 2.85
N ALA A 25 1.62 14.18 2.13
CA ALA A 25 2.17 15.53 2.07
C ALA A 25 3.71 15.54 1.85
N LEU A 26 4.17 14.74 0.88
CA LEU A 26 5.60 14.57 0.60
C LEU A 26 6.12 15.71 -0.28
N ASP A 27 7.28 16.23 0.10
CA ASP A 27 8.11 17.10 -0.73
C ASP A 27 9.28 16.28 -1.26
N GLU A 28 9.33 16.07 -2.57
CA GLU A 28 10.39 15.32 -3.24
C GLU A 28 11.78 15.90 -2.98
N ALA A 29 11.91 17.22 -2.86
CA ALA A 29 13.19 17.85 -2.58
C ALA A 29 13.70 17.47 -1.17
N ALA A 30 12.79 17.41 -0.20
CA ALA A 30 13.09 17.00 1.18
C ALA A 30 13.40 15.51 1.32
N LEU A 31 13.03 14.69 0.33
CA LEU A 31 13.31 13.25 0.30
C LEU A 31 14.69 12.91 -0.30
N ARG A 32 15.34 13.85 -0.99
CA ARG A 32 16.64 13.59 -1.62
C ARG A 32 17.70 13.24 -0.58
N GLY A 33 18.40 12.12 -0.82
CA GLY A 33 19.44 11.61 0.08
C GLY A 33 18.94 10.86 1.31
N ARG A 34 17.61 10.75 1.51
CA ARG A 34 17.01 9.99 2.62
C ARG A 34 16.74 8.55 2.21
N ALA A 35 16.91 7.61 3.12
CA ALA A 35 16.45 6.23 2.96
C ALA A 35 14.98 6.13 3.32
N ILE A 36 14.16 5.60 2.42
CA ILE A 36 12.69 5.59 2.54
C ILE A 36 12.18 4.15 2.47
N LEU A 37 11.29 3.80 3.38
CA LEU A 37 10.52 2.56 3.33
C LEU A 37 9.05 2.87 3.05
N ASP A 38 8.43 2.07 2.19
CA ASP A 38 6.99 2.06 1.97
C ASP A 38 6.44 0.67 2.33
N CYS A 39 5.62 0.56 3.39
CA CYS A 39 5.20 -0.74 3.93
C CYS A 39 3.83 -0.75 4.63
N PRO A 40 2.93 -1.69 4.26
CA PRO A 40 2.93 -2.40 2.99
C PRO A 40 2.67 -1.41 1.84
N CYS A 41 3.43 -1.52 0.76
CA CYS A 41 3.29 -0.59 -0.38
C CYS A 41 2.25 -1.04 -1.41
N GLY A 42 1.89 -2.34 -1.45
CA GLY A 42 1.04 -2.89 -2.49
C GLY A 42 1.58 -2.63 -3.91
N PRO A 43 0.72 -2.63 -4.94
CA PRO A 43 1.11 -2.34 -6.31
C PRO A 43 1.02 -0.84 -6.61
N ALA A 44 1.51 0.01 -5.70
CA ALA A 44 1.55 1.45 -5.90
C ALA A 44 2.69 1.88 -6.84
N ALA A 45 2.49 2.97 -7.57
CA ALA A 45 3.51 3.53 -8.45
C ALA A 45 4.61 4.27 -7.69
N PHE A 46 4.48 4.49 -6.37
CA PHE A 46 5.40 5.34 -5.62
C PHE A 46 6.85 4.89 -5.71
N VAL A 47 7.14 3.62 -5.39
CA VAL A 47 8.50 3.08 -5.43
C VAL A 47 9.10 3.21 -6.84
N ALA A 48 8.35 2.83 -7.87
CA ALA A 48 8.80 2.88 -9.26
C ALA A 48 9.20 4.30 -9.67
N ASN A 49 8.31 5.26 -9.46
CA ASN A 49 8.50 6.64 -9.88
C ASN A 49 9.56 7.35 -9.04
N ALA A 50 9.58 7.11 -7.72
CA ALA A 50 10.57 7.70 -6.82
C ALA A 50 12.00 7.19 -7.14
N CYS A 51 12.16 5.89 -7.40
CA CYS A 51 13.45 5.35 -7.82
C CYS A 51 13.89 5.90 -9.18
N ALA A 52 12.95 6.08 -10.13
CA ALA A 52 13.25 6.68 -11.43
C ALA A 52 13.73 8.15 -11.33
N THR A 53 13.35 8.88 -10.26
CA THR A 53 13.84 10.24 -10.00
C THR A 53 15.11 10.29 -9.13
N GLY A 54 15.66 9.12 -8.78
CA GLY A 54 16.90 8.98 -7.99
C GLY A 54 16.70 8.99 -6.48
N LEU A 55 15.47 8.83 -5.98
CA LEU A 55 15.20 8.64 -4.56
C LEU A 55 15.55 7.20 -4.13
N ASN A 56 16.02 7.06 -2.89
CA ASN A 56 16.36 5.78 -2.30
C ASN A 56 15.14 5.19 -1.57
N VAL A 57 14.29 4.47 -2.30
CA VAL A 57 13.04 3.92 -1.81
C VAL A 57 13.06 2.39 -1.87
N VAL A 58 12.61 1.76 -0.79
CA VAL A 58 12.31 0.33 -0.71
C VAL A 58 10.82 0.17 -0.43
N GLY A 59 10.14 -0.68 -1.19
CA GLY A 59 8.79 -1.16 -0.88
C GLY A 59 8.82 -2.54 -0.26
N CYS A 60 8.01 -2.79 0.77
CA CYS A 60 7.67 -4.15 1.21
C CYS A 60 6.20 -4.48 1.05
N ASP A 61 5.94 -5.74 0.72
CA ASP A 61 4.60 -6.31 0.71
C ASP A 61 4.69 -7.84 0.85
N PRO A 62 3.76 -8.50 1.58
CA PRO A 62 3.70 -9.96 1.64
C PRO A 62 3.56 -10.60 0.24
N LEU A 63 2.91 -9.93 -0.71
CA LEU A 63 2.68 -10.49 -2.04
C LEU A 63 3.92 -10.42 -2.96
N PHE A 64 5.03 -9.82 -2.53
CA PHE A 64 6.25 -9.78 -3.35
C PHE A 64 7.02 -11.11 -3.43
N GLU A 65 6.45 -12.20 -2.90
CA GLU A 65 6.89 -13.57 -3.20
C GLU A 65 6.51 -14.03 -4.61
N PHE A 66 5.49 -13.44 -5.24
CA PHE A 66 4.95 -13.90 -6.53
C PHE A 66 5.70 -13.35 -7.74
N ALA A 67 5.57 -14.00 -8.89
CA ALA A 67 6.09 -13.49 -10.14
C ALA A 67 5.30 -12.25 -10.63
N PRO A 68 5.90 -11.38 -11.47
CA PRO A 68 5.22 -10.19 -11.98
C PRO A 68 3.89 -10.48 -12.67
N ASP A 69 3.81 -11.55 -13.48
CA ASP A 69 2.57 -11.90 -14.19
C ASP A 69 1.47 -12.38 -13.24
N GLU A 70 1.84 -13.05 -12.14
CA GLU A 70 0.91 -13.46 -11.10
C GLU A 70 0.38 -12.26 -10.32
N LEU A 71 1.25 -11.29 -9.99
CA LEU A 71 0.83 -10.06 -9.32
C LEU A 71 -0.08 -9.21 -10.19
N LEU A 72 0.22 -9.12 -11.49
CA LEU A 72 -0.63 -8.43 -12.46
C LEU A 72 -2.03 -9.05 -12.50
N ALA A 73 -2.11 -10.38 -12.58
CA ALA A 73 -3.39 -11.10 -12.58
C ALA A 73 -4.18 -10.85 -11.28
N ARG A 74 -3.53 -11.04 -10.12
CA ARG A 74 -4.16 -10.86 -8.80
C ARG A 74 -4.65 -9.43 -8.58
N ALA A 75 -3.82 -8.43 -8.88
CA ALA A 75 -4.19 -7.03 -8.73
C ALA A 75 -5.33 -6.64 -9.69
N THR A 76 -5.31 -7.17 -10.93
CA THR A 76 -6.38 -6.92 -11.91
C THR A 76 -7.72 -7.46 -11.42
N GLU A 77 -7.75 -8.70 -10.94
CA GLU A 77 -8.93 -9.33 -10.36
C GLU A 77 -9.43 -8.53 -9.14
N ASN A 78 -8.54 -8.21 -8.20
CA ASN A 78 -8.91 -7.47 -7.00
C ASN A 78 -9.43 -6.05 -7.30
N ILE A 79 -8.85 -5.34 -8.27
CA ILE A 79 -9.38 -4.06 -8.77
C ILE A 79 -10.76 -4.24 -9.41
N ASN A 80 -10.99 -5.30 -10.19
CA ASN A 80 -12.30 -5.56 -10.78
C ASN A 80 -13.38 -5.81 -9.71
N ASP A 81 -13.08 -6.70 -8.77
CA ASP A 81 -13.98 -7.10 -7.70
C ASP A 81 -14.32 -5.94 -6.77
N LEU A 82 -13.30 -5.14 -6.40
CA LEU A 82 -13.51 -3.96 -5.58
C LEU A 82 -14.48 -2.97 -6.23
N PHE A 83 -14.29 -2.67 -7.52
CA PHE A 83 -15.16 -1.72 -8.22
C PHE A 83 -16.56 -2.29 -8.46
N ALA A 84 -16.68 -3.61 -8.67
CA ALA A 84 -17.98 -4.28 -8.72
C ALA A 84 -18.74 -4.15 -7.39
N ARG A 85 -18.04 -4.32 -6.25
CA ARG A 85 -18.63 -4.12 -4.91
C ARG A 85 -18.98 -2.66 -4.63
N LEU A 86 -18.09 -1.72 -4.98
CA LEU A 86 -18.34 -0.28 -4.80
C LEU A 86 -19.56 0.20 -5.59
N ALA A 87 -19.81 -0.34 -6.78
CA ALA A 87 -20.99 -0.03 -7.59
C ALA A 87 -22.31 -0.43 -6.91
N LEU A 88 -22.28 -1.37 -5.95
CA LEU A 88 -23.45 -1.78 -5.17
C LEU A 88 -23.73 -0.86 -3.97
N VAL A 89 -22.81 0.05 -3.64
CA VAL A 89 -22.91 0.96 -2.49
C VAL A 89 -23.11 2.38 -2.98
N THR A 90 -24.37 2.82 -2.97
CA THR A 90 -24.90 3.97 -3.73
C THR A 90 -24.33 5.35 -3.36
N ASP A 91 -23.46 5.48 -2.36
CA ASP A 91 -22.83 6.76 -1.95
C ASP A 91 -21.30 6.68 -1.76
N SER A 92 -20.67 5.53 -2.03
CA SER A 92 -19.28 5.25 -1.61
C SER A 92 -18.19 6.08 -2.30
N LEU A 93 -18.49 6.66 -3.48
CA LEU A 93 -17.53 7.42 -4.28
C LEU A 93 -18.00 8.85 -4.60
N THR A 94 -18.96 9.40 -3.86
CA THR A 94 -19.51 10.76 -4.12
C THR A 94 -18.47 11.88 -4.17
N PHE A 95 -17.29 11.64 -3.58
CA PHE A 95 -16.14 12.56 -3.57
C PHE A 95 -15.10 12.30 -4.68
N ARG A 96 -15.31 11.32 -5.58
CA ARG A 96 -14.38 11.00 -6.68
C ARG A 96 -15.13 10.70 -7.98
N ASP A 97 -14.49 11.02 -9.11
CA ASP A 97 -14.91 10.46 -10.40
C ASP A 97 -14.56 8.96 -10.41
N PRO A 98 -15.55 8.04 -10.46
CA PRO A 98 -15.31 6.61 -10.39
C PRO A 98 -14.57 6.07 -11.61
N VAL A 99 -14.77 6.68 -12.79
CA VAL A 99 -14.09 6.28 -14.04
C VAL A 99 -12.62 6.64 -13.94
N LYS A 100 -12.33 7.88 -13.53
CA LYS A 100 -10.95 8.32 -13.30
C LYS A 100 -10.28 7.49 -12.20
N PHE A 101 -10.96 7.30 -11.07
CA PHE A 101 -10.42 6.54 -9.94
C PHE A 101 -10.04 5.12 -10.35
N ARG A 102 -10.88 4.47 -11.17
CA ARG A 102 -10.57 3.15 -11.73
C ARG A 102 -9.37 3.18 -12.65
N LYS A 103 -9.32 4.14 -13.58
CA LYS A 103 -8.20 4.30 -14.50
C LYS A 103 -6.89 4.49 -13.74
N ASP A 104 -6.89 5.33 -12.70
CA ASP A 104 -5.72 5.59 -11.87
C ASP A 104 -5.17 4.31 -11.19
N LYS A 105 -6.04 3.32 -10.89
CA LYS A 105 -5.62 2.03 -10.31
C LYS A 105 -4.86 1.17 -11.30
N PHE A 106 -5.35 1.10 -12.55
CA PHE A 106 -4.65 0.39 -13.62
C PHE A 106 -3.37 1.11 -14.03
N ASP A 107 -3.38 2.44 -14.14
CA ASP A 107 -2.17 3.22 -14.45
C ASP A 107 -1.07 3.00 -13.40
N ALA A 108 -1.44 2.92 -12.11
CA ALA A 108 -0.50 2.63 -11.03
C ALA A 108 0.02 1.19 -11.10
N LEU A 109 -0.86 0.23 -11.36
CA LEU A 109 -0.50 -1.18 -11.52
C LEU A 109 0.47 -1.39 -12.67
N ASP A 110 0.23 -0.78 -13.83
CA ASP A 110 1.08 -0.91 -15.02
C ASP A 110 2.50 -0.37 -14.74
N GLN A 111 2.61 0.80 -14.09
CA GLN A 111 3.89 1.37 -13.68
C GLN A 111 4.61 0.47 -12.66
N PHE A 112 3.89 -0.01 -11.66
CA PHE A 112 4.41 -0.94 -10.67
C PHE A 112 4.93 -2.22 -11.33
N ILE A 113 4.15 -2.89 -12.18
CA ILE A 113 4.55 -4.17 -12.81
C ILE A 113 5.77 -3.98 -13.72
N ALA A 114 5.82 -2.88 -14.48
CA ALA A 114 6.96 -2.58 -15.33
C ALA A 114 8.27 -2.44 -14.52
N ASP A 115 8.21 -1.77 -13.37
CA ASP A 115 9.37 -1.59 -12.50
C ASP A 115 9.69 -2.85 -11.68
N TYR A 116 8.68 -3.52 -11.15
CA TYR A 116 8.79 -4.71 -10.30
C TYR A 116 9.56 -5.84 -10.99
N ARG A 117 9.40 -6.02 -12.31
CA ARG A 117 10.19 -6.98 -13.11
C ARG A 117 11.69 -6.83 -12.93
N ASN A 118 12.17 -5.60 -12.72
CA ASN A 118 13.59 -5.26 -12.57
C ASN A 118 13.98 -4.95 -11.12
N GLY A 119 13.01 -4.77 -10.22
CA GLY A 119 13.24 -4.36 -8.83
C GLY A 119 12.98 -5.42 -7.77
N ARG A 120 12.41 -6.58 -8.16
CA ARG A 120 12.14 -7.69 -7.24
C ARG A 120 13.42 -8.16 -6.54
N GLY A 121 13.36 -8.25 -5.21
CA GLY A 121 14.47 -8.68 -4.36
C GLY A 121 15.55 -7.61 -4.10
N THR A 122 15.42 -6.42 -4.67
CA THR A 122 16.35 -5.29 -4.43
C THR A 122 15.64 -4.12 -3.78
N ARG A 123 14.70 -3.48 -4.51
CA ARG A 123 13.86 -2.39 -4.01
C ARG A 123 12.43 -2.81 -3.68
N TYR A 124 12.02 -4.01 -4.11
CA TYR A 124 10.78 -4.63 -3.67
C TYR A 124 11.08 -5.89 -2.87
N ILE A 125 10.80 -5.84 -1.56
CA ILE A 125 11.17 -6.87 -0.59
C ILE A 125 9.93 -7.63 -0.14
N HIS A 126 9.97 -8.96 -0.25
CA HIS A 126 8.97 -9.83 0.36
C HIS A 126 9.13 -9.79 1.88
N ALA A 127 8.21 -9.10 2.54
CA ALA A 127 8.16 -8.95 3.99
C ALA A 127 6.75 -8.57 4.42
N ALA A 128 6.39 -8.89 5.66
CA ALA A 128 5.08 -8.62 6.21
C ALA A 128 5.18 -8.06 7.62
N LEU A 129 4.31 -7.09 7.95
CA LEU A 129 4.13 -6.72 9.35
C LEU A 129 3.57 -7.92 10.15
N PRO A 130 3.98 -8.09 11.41
CA PRO A 130 4.75 -7.15 12.23
C PRO A 130 6.26 -7.50 12.33
N ILE A 131 6.85 -8.18 11.35
CA ILE A 131 8.28 -8.56 11.39
C ILE A 131 8.94 -8.23 10.05
N LEU A 132 9.76 -7.18 10.04
CA LEU A 132 10.45 -6.68 8.86
C LEU A 132 11.94 -7.06 8.88
N PRO A 133 12.52 -7.46 7.73
CA PRO A 133 13.90 -7.92 7.62
C PRO A 133 14.91 -6.77 7.55
N PHE A 134 14.68 -5.70 8.31
CA PHE A 134 15.53 -4.50 8.30
C PHE A 134 16.14 -4.27 9.68
N ALA A 135 17.32 -3.64 9.68
CA ALA A 135 17.98 -3.22 10.91
C ALA A 135 17.22 -2.07 11.60
N ASP A 136 17.48 -1.90 12.89
CA ASP A 136 16.94 -0.78 13.66
C ASP A 136 17.39 0.55 13.04
N GLY A 137 16.45 1.49 12.89
CA GLY A 137 16.72 2.81 12.33
C GLY A 137 17.29 2.80 10.90
N ALA A 138 17.01 1.77 10.10
CA ALA A 138 17.50 1.67 8.73
C ALA A 138 17.00 2.79 7.81
N PHE A 139 15.80 3.33 8.07
CA PHE A 139 15.14 4.30 7.18
C PHE A 139 14.92 5.66 7.86
N ASP A 140 15.14 6.75 7.14
CA ASP A 140 14.85 8.11 7.60
C ASP A 140 13.36 8.44 7.57
N VAL A 141 12.62 7.84 6.63
CA VAL A 141 11.19 8.00 6.44
C VAL A 141 10.57 6.63 6.26
N VAL A 142 9.50 6.35 6.99
CA VAL A 142 8.68 5.17 6.77
C VAL A 142 7.25 5.61 6.44
N LEU A 143 6.71 5.09 5.35
CA LEU A 143 5.36 5.33 4.88
C LEU A 143 4.55 4.06 5.09
N SER A 144 3.37 4.17 5.70
CA SER A 144 2.41 3.07 5.80
C SER A 144 1.03 3.63 5.54
N SER A 145 0.41 3.25 4.43
CA SER A 145 -0.88 3.82 4.04
C SER A 145 -2.05 3.19 4.82
N ASN A 146 -3.11 2.78 4.13
CA ASN A 146 -4.39 2.39 4.70
C ASN A 146 -4.37 1.07 5.47
N PHE A 147 -3.31 0.27 5.40
CA PHE A 147 -3.33 -1.10 5.91
C PHE A 147 -3.74 -1.17 7.39
N LEU A 148 -3.07 -0.40 8.24
CA LEU A 148 -3.29 -0.39 9.69
C LEU A 148 -4.51 0.42 10.15
N PHE A 149 -5.31 0.97 9.22
CA PHE A 149 -6.49 1.77 9.53
C PHE A 149 -7.78 1.22 8.92
N CYS A 150 -7.69 0.58 7.75
CA CYS A 150 -8.88 0.15 7.01
C CYS A 150 -9.20 -1.33 7.22
N TYR A 151 -8.23 -2.17 7.60
CA TYR A 151 -8.41 -3.63 7.60
C TYR A 151 -8.51 -4.24 9.00
N SER A 152 -9.01 -3.51 9.99
CA SER A 152 -9.61 -4.18 11.15
C SER A 152 -10.91 -4.89 10.75
N GLY A 153 -11.41 -5.79 11.60
CA GLY A 153 -12.69 -6.43 11.35
C GLY A 153 -13.85 -5.42 11.39
N ILE A 154 -14.93 -5.73 10.68
CA ILE A 154 -16.14 -4.89 10.60
C ILE A 154 -16.77 -4.63 11.98
N THR A 155 -16.62 -5.56 12.92
CA THR A 155 -17.03 -5.41 14.32
C THR A 155 -16.26 -4.31 15.05
N ASN A 156 -15.08 -3.95 14.52
CA ASN A 156 -14.17 -2.93 15.01
C ASN A 156 -14.12 -1.69 14.09
N GLY A 157 -15.09 -1.53 13.19
CA GLY A 157 -15.21 -0.37 12.29
C GLY A 157 -14.27 -0.40 11.08
N GLY A 158 -13.61 -1.53 10.80
CA GLY A 158 -12.82 -1.71 9.59
C GLY A 158 -13.62 -2.36 8.45
N LEU A 159 -12.90 -2.86 7.45
CA LEU A 159 -13.46 -3.40 6.22
C LEU A 159 -13.44 -4.93 6.16
N LEU A 160 -12.66 -5.61 7.00
CA LEU A 160 -12.52 -7.07 6.91
C LEU A 160 -13.72 -7.80 7.51
N GLU A 161 -14.12 -8.89 6.87
CA GLU A 161 -15.17 -9.78 7.37
C GLU A 161 -14.76 -10.53 8.65
N ASP A 162 -13.47 -10.58 8.99
CA ASP A 162 -12.94 -11.19 10.21
C ASP A 162 -11.97 -10.28 10.98
N ASP A 163 -11.58 -10.73 12.18
CA ASP A 163 -10.72 -10.01 13.12
C ASP A 163 -9.25 -10.47 13.07
N ARG A 164 -8.74 -10.91 11.90
CA ARG A 164 -7.35 -11.43 11.79
C ARG A 164 -6.26 -10.40 12.10
N PHE A 165 -6.59 -9.11 11.99
CA PHE A 165 -5.73 -8.00 12.38
C PHE A 165 -6.31 -7.34 13.64
N ASP A 166 -6.03 -7.95 14.79
CA ASP A 166 -6.48 -7.48 16.10
C ASP A 166 -5.63 -6.33 16.65
N LEU A 167 -6.03 -5.75 17.78
CA LEU A 167 -5.28 -4.67 18.44
C LEU A 167 -3.81 -5.08 18.75
N PRO A 168 -3.53 -6.28 19.30
CA PRO A 168 -2.15 -6.77 19.44
C PRO A 168 -1.34 -6.76 18.14
N PHE A 169 -1.92 -7.17 17.01
CA PHE A 169 -1.25 -7.09 15.70
C PHE A 169 -0.91 -5.65 15.33
N HIS A 170 -1.84 -4.72 15.51
CA HIS A 170 -1.62 -3.30 15.22
C HIS A 170 -0.50 -2.71 16.08
N LEU A 171 -0.49 -3.00 17.39
CA LEU A 171 0.55 -2.53 18.30
C LEU A 171 1.94 -3.06 17.94
N ARG A 172 2.04 -4.36 17.60
CA ARG A 172 3.31 -4.93 17.14
C ARG A 172 3.75 -4.33 15.80
N SER A 173 2.81 -4.09 14.89
CA SER A 173 3.09 -3.51 13.57
C SER A 173 3.61 -2.08 13.68
N ILE A 174 2.96 -1.23 14.48
CA ILE A 174 3.41 0.16 14.69
C ILE A 174 4.77 0.19 15.41
N THR A 175 4.96 -0.71 16.38
CA THR A 175 6.25 -0.85 17.08
C THR A 175 7.36 -1.27 16.11
N GLU A 176 7.05 -2.18 15.18
CA GLU A 176 7.99 -2.63 14.16
C GLU A 176 8.33 -1.54 13.14
N LEU A 177 7.33 -0.77 12.69
CA LEU A 177 7.57 0.41 11.85
C LEU A 177 8.46 1.42 12.59
N ALA A 178 8.20 1.68 13.87
CA ALA A 178 9.04 2.55 14.69
C ALA A 178 10.46 2.02 14.86
N ARG A 179 10.64 0.71 15.05
CA ARG A 179 11.96 0.08 15.18
C ARG A 179 12.84 0.34 13.96
N VAL A 180 12.31 0.21 12.75
CA VAL A 180 13.08 0.40 11.50
C VAL A 180 13.22 1.88 11.10
N THR A 181 12.53 2.78 11.80
CA THR A 181 12.53 4.22 11.53
C THR A 181 13.56 4.95 12.39
N ARG A 182 14.37 5.79 11.75
CA ARG A 182 15.29 6.73 12.40
C ARG A 182 14.70 8.13 12.57
N GLY A 183 13.92 8.58 11.59
CA GLY A 183 13.38 9.94 11.53
C GLY A 183 11.89 9.99 11.80
N GLU A 184 11.09 9.88 10.74
CA GLU A 184 9.64 10.07 10.80
C GLU A 184 8.88 8.88 10.20
N ILE A 185 7.70 8.61 10.77
CA ILE A 185 6.70 7.70 10.21
C ILE A 185 5.53 8.56 9.73
N ARG A 186 5.03 8.31 8.52
CA ARG A 186 3.80 8.92 8.00
C ARG A 186 2.78 7.83 7.73
N MET A 187 1.60 7.99 8.32
CA MET A 187 0.49 7.04 8.28
C MET A 187 -0.83 7.75 8.05
#